data_AF-A0A1M5UIT4-F1
#
_entry.id   AF-A0A1M5UIT4-F1
#
_cell.length_a   1.000
_cell.length_b   1.000
_cell.length_c   1.000
_cell.angle_alpha   90.00
_cell.angle_beta   90.00
_cell.angle_gamma   90.00
#
_symmetry.space_group_name_H-M   'P 1'
#
loop_
_entity.id
_entity.type
_entity.pdbx_description
1 polymer ?
#
loop_
_entity_poly.entity_id
_entity_poly.type
_entity_poly.pdbx_seq_one_letter_code
_entity_poly.pdbx_strand_id
1 'polypeptide(L)'
;MSSTKRAGAISDRGWGRASDDPIAVPDGRKLVTLRDAATYITKLPKAEHAAPEWQAAMEALLLVADLGGPTMFARIGVMRAINRHVARVFNPDRKDTHWGRRKLARDR
;
A
#
# COMPACT_ATOMS: atom_id res chain seq x y z
N MET A 1 -3.85 8.98 37.70
CA MET A 1 -4.82 7.93 37.27
C MET A 1 -5.19 8.24 35.84
N SER A 2 -4.94 7.45 34.79
CA SER A 2 -4.32 6.12 34.68
C SER A 2 -3.65 6.05 33.30
N SER A 3 -2.37 5.68 33.31
CA SER A 3 -1.62 5.28 32.12
C SER A 3 -2.17 3.94 31.64
N THR A 4 -2.81 3.91 30.48
CA THR A 4 -3.21 2.65 29.85
C THR A 4 -2.18 2.32 28.78
N LYS A 5 -1.15 1.56 29.17
CA LYS A 5 -0.35 0.79 28.23
C LYS A 5 -1.31 -0.08 27.42
N ARG A 6 -1.51 0.21 26.13
CA ARG A 6 -2.18 -0.74 25.23
C ARG A 6 -1.20 -1.88 25.01
N ALA A 7 -1.40 -2.97 25.75
CA ALA A 7 -0.74 -4.23 25.52
C ALA A 7 -1.01 -4.68 24.07
N GLY A 8 0.07 -5.10 23.39
CA GLY A 8 0.06 -5.60 22.03
C GLY A 8 -0.65 -6.95 21.90
N ALA A 9 -1.98 -6.92 21.98
CA ALA A 9 -2.78 -7.87 21.22
C ALA A 9 -2.82 -7.33 19.80
N ILE A 10 -2.27 -8.09 18.85
CA ILE A 10 -2.45 -7.91 17.42
C ILE A 10 -3.95 -7.70 17.21
N SER A 11 -4.40 -6.45 17.10
CA SER A 11 -5.82 -6.19 17.28
C SER A 11 -6.56 -6.76 16.07
N ASP A 12 -7.37 -7.80 16.26
CA ASP A 12 -8.14 -8.42 15.17
C ASP A 12 -8.94 -7.37 14.37
N ARG A 13 -9.34 -6.29 15.05
CA ARG A 13 -10.00 -5.13 14.45
C ARG A 13 -9.12 -4.35 13.47
N GLY A 14 -7.83 -4.19 13.72
CA GLY A 14 -6.90 -3.49 12.84
C GLY A 14 -6.61 -4.28 11.57
N TRP A 15 -6.34 -5.57 11.72
CA TRP A 15 -5.99 -6.47 10.60
C TRP A 15 -7.18 -6.87 9.73
N GLY A 16 -8.39 -6.91 10.31
CA GLY A 16 -9.63 -7.18 9.58
C GLY A 16 -10.12 -6.00 8.72
N ARG A 17 -9.43 -4.85 8.73
CA ARG A 17 -9.85 -3.69 7.94
C ARG A 17 -9.75 -3.99 6.45
N ALA A 18 -10.84 -3.70 5.75
CA ALA A 18 -10.87 -3.74 4.30
C ALA A 18 -9.99 -2.64 3.73
N SER A 19 -9.30 -2.94 2.63
CA SER A 19 -8.71 -1.92 1.77
C SER A 19 -9.85 -1.20 1.05
N ASP A 20 -9.78 0.13 0.98
CA ASP A 20 -10.81 0.95 0.30
C ASP A 20 -11.02 0.53 -1.17
N ASP A 21 -9.95 0.02 -1.78
CA ASP A 21 -9.94 -0.63 -3.08
C ASP A 21 -9.16 -1.95 -2.95
N PRO A 22 -9.72 -3.12 -3.35
CA PRO A 22 -9.03 -4.41 -3.30
C PRO A 22 -7.78 -4.46 -4.18
N ILE A 23 -6.72 -5.14 -3.71
CA ILE A 23 -5.43 -5.22 -4.42
C ILE A 23 -5.44 -6.44 -5.31
N ALA A 24 -5.38 -6.24 -6.63
CA ALA A 24 -5.22 -7.34 -7.58
C ALA A 24 -3.77 -7.85 -7.55
N VAL A 25 -3.60 -9.16 -7.37
CA VAL A 25 -2.30 -9.84 -7.40
C VAL A 25 -2.16 -10.68 -8.68
N PRO A 26 -0.93 -11.02 -9.11
CA PRO A 26 -0.69 -11.71 -10.38
C PRO A 26 -1.40 -13.07 -10.53
N ASP A 27 -1.74 -13.72 -9.43
CA ASP A 27 -2.48 -14.98 -9.43
C ASP A 27 -4.01 -14.83 -9.65
N GLY A 28 -4.47 -13.60 -9.92
CA GLY A 28 -5.87 -13.28 -10.18
C GLY A 28 -6.72 -13.06 -8.93
N ARG A 29 -6.19 -13.30 -7.73
CA ARG A 29 -6.89 -13.02 -6.47
C ARG A 29 -6.93 -11.52 -6.19
N LYS A 30 -7.87 -11.15 -5.32
CA LYS A 30 -7.99 -9.80 -4.77
C LYS A 30 -7.75 -9.86 -3.27
N LEU A 31 -6.79 -9.09 -2.79
CA LEU A 31 -6.54 -8.91 -1.36
C LEU A 31 -7.53 -7.86 -0.85
N VAL A 32 -8.53 -8.29 -0.08
CA VAL A 32 -9.62 -7.42 0.37
C VAL A 32 -9.25 -6.78 1.71
N THR A 33 -8.57 -7.51 2.59
CA THR A 33 -8.21 -7.05 3.94
C THR A 33 -6.70 -6.88 4.11
N LEU A 34 -6.29 -6.14 5.15
CA LEU A 34 -4.88 -6.06 5.54
C LEU A 34 -4.31 -7.44 5.93
N ARG A 35 -5.13 -8.31 6.53
CA ARG A 35 -4.78 -9.70 6.81
C ARG A 35 -4.53 -10.51 5.54
N ASP A 36 -5.33 -10.33 4.49
CA ASP A 36 -5.11 -11.01 3.21
C ASP A 36 -3.75 -10.59 2.61
N ALA A 37 -3.44 -9.29 2.67
CA ALA A 37 -2.17 -8.78 2.21
C ALA A 37 -0.97 -9.32 3.01
N ALA A 38 -1.04 -9.34 4.34
CA ALA A 38 0.01 -9.95 5.16
C ALA A 38 0.18 -11.46 4.89
N THR A 39 -0.94 -12.17 4.73
CA THR A 39 -0.93 -13.60 4.39
C THR A 39 -0.32 -13.84 3.01
N TYR A 40 -0.54 -12.93 2.06
CA TYR A 40 0.09 -13.00 0.75
C TYR A 40 1.60 -12.81 0.86
N ILE A 41 2.07 -11.77 1.55
CA ILE A 41 3.50 -11.47 1.70
C ILE A 41 4.23 -12.61 2.38
N THR A 42 3.70 -13.15 3.48
CA THR A 42 4.33 -14.24 4.25
C THR A 42 4.47 -15.55 3.48
N LYS A 43 3.69 -15.74 2.40
CA LYS A 43 3.78 -16.91 1.51
C LYS A 43 4.79 -16.75 0.37
N LEU A 44 5.42 -15.58 0.23
CA LEU A 44 6.42 -15.35 -0.80
C LEU A 44 7.69 -16.17 -0.54
N PRO A 45 8.42 -16.56 -1.60
CA PRO A 45 9.77 -17.10 -1.45
C PRO A 45 10.67 -16.16 -0.65
N LYS A 46 11.59 -16.70 0.16
CA LYS A 46 12.46 -15.91 1.05
C LYS A 46 13.19 -14.77 0.33
N ALA A 47 13.66 -15.01 -0.90
CA ALA A 47 14.34 -14.01 -1.72
C ALA A 47 13.42 -12.84 -2.12
N GLU A 48 12.15 -13.13 -2.41
CA GLU A 48 11.17 -12.09 -2.69
C GLU A 48 10.77 -11.36 -1.41
N HIS A 49 10.43 -12.10 -0.35
CA HIS A 49 10.06 -11.51 0.93
C HIS A 49 11.13 -10.55 1.47
N ALA A 50 12.41 -10.88 1.29
CA ALA A 50 13.53 -10.06 1.74
C ALA A 50 13.81 -8.82 0.86
N ALA A 51 13.14 -8.68 -0.28
CA ALA A 51 13.34 -7.51 -1.13
C ALA A 51 12.85 -6.23 -0.41
N PRO A 52 13.56 -5.09 -0.57
CA PRO A 52 13.22 -3.85 0.13
C PRO A 52 11.78 -3.39 -0.07
N GLU A 53 11.21 -3.59 -1.25
CA GLU A 53 9.82 -3.21 -1.55
C GLU A 53 8.81 -4.05 -0.77
N TRP A 54 9.09 -5.35 -0.58
CA TRP A 54 8.24 -6.24 0.20
C TRP A 54 8.37 -5.99 1.71
N GLN A 55 9.57 -5.63 2.19
CA GLN A 55 9.76 -5.19 3.58
C GLN A 55 9.01 -3.88 3.86
N ALA A 56 9.15 -2.88 2.98
CA ALA A 56 8.42 -1.61 3.11
C ALA A 56 6.89 -1.82 3.06
N ALA A 57 6.41 -2.76 2.24
CA ALA A 57 5.00 -3.13 2.21
C ALA A 57 4.53 -3.75 3.55
N MET A 58 5.34 -4.63 4.15
CA MET A 58 5.04 -5.22 5.46
C MET A 58 5.05 -4.17 6.58
N GLU A 59 6.01 -3.25 6.58
CA GLU A 59 6.07 -2.15 7.55
C GLU A 59 4.84 -1.23 7.44
N ALA A 60 4.43 -0.89 6.22
CA ALA A 60 3.22 -0.10 5.99
C ALA A 60 1.96 -0.83 6.50
N LEU A 61 1.88 -2.15 6.31
CA LEU A 61 0.79 -2.97 6.84
C LEU A 61 0.75 -2.95 8.37
N LEU A 62 1.90 -3.15 9.02
CA LEU A 62 2.02 -3.10 10.49
C LEU A 62 1.60 -1.73 11.03
N LEU A 63 2.15 -0.64 10.46
CA LEU A 63 1.81 0.73 10.86
C LEU A 63 0.31 1.01 10.76
N VAL A 64 -0.34 0.62 9.66
CA VAL A 64 -1.77 0.83 9.46
C VAL A 64 -2.60 -0.02 10.42
N ALA A 65 -2.22 -1.28 10.63
CA ALA A 65 -2.95 -2.18 11.51
C ALA A 65 -2.85 -1.79 12.99
N ASP A 66 -1.68 -1.32 13.44
CA ASP A 66 -1.42 -0.98 14.84
C ASP A 66 -1.87 0.44 15.19
N LEU A 67 -1.62 1.40 14.30
CA LEU A 67 -1.92 2.82 14.55
C LEU A 67 -3.27 3.27 13.99
N GLY A 68 -3.94 2.43 13.19
CA GLY A 68 -5.25 2.74 12.61
C GLY A 68 -5.21 3.79 11.50
N GLY A 69 -4.08 3.93 10.80
CA GLY A 69 -3.90 4.90 9.71
C GLY A 69 -4.74 4.59 8.45
N PRO A 70 -4.72 5.44 7.42
CA PRO A 70 -5.38 5.18 6.15
C PRO A 70 -4.88 3.89 5.48
N THR A 71 -5.83 3.03 5.09
CA THR A 71 -5.59 1.74 4.42
C THR A 71 -4.90 1.87 3.07
N MET A 72 -5.00 3.05 2.44
CA MET A 72 -4.28 3.39 1.23
C MET A 72 -2.75 3.31 1.36
N PHE A 73 -2.16 3.55 2.53
CA PHE A 73 -0.71 3.42 2.70
C PHE A 73 -0.24 1.97 2.52
N ALA A 74 -0.94 1.04 3.16
CA ALA A 74 -0.70 -0.39 2.97
C ALA A 74 -0.90 -0.81 1.51
N ARG A 75 -1.98 -0.33 0.86
CA ARG A 75 -2.23 -0.58 -0.57
C ARG A 75 -1.08 -0.11 -1.45
N ILE A 76 -0.60 1.12 -1.26
CA ILE A 76 0.50 1.68 -2.06
C ILE A 76 1.77 0.85 -1.90
N GLY A 77 2.10 0.45 -0.66
CA GLY A 77 3.25 -0.40 -0.37
C GLY A 77 3.19 -1.72 -1.12
N VAL A 78 2.08 -2.46 -1.00
CA VAL A 78 1.87 -3.74 -1.67
C VAL A 78 1.88 -3.59 -3.20
N MET A 79 1.20 -2.57 -3.74
CA MET A 79 1.20 -2.31 -5.19
C MET A 79 2.59 -1.99 -5.73
N ARG A 80 3.42 -1.28 -4.96
CA ARG A 80 4.80 -1.00 -5.35
C ARG A 80 5.65 -2.26 -5.35
N ALA A 81 5.45 -3.15 -4.38
CA ALA A 81 6.17 -4.41 -4.29
C ALA A 81 5.79 -5.42 -5.38
N ILE A 82 4.50 -5.48 -5.75
CA ILE A 82 4.02 -6.26 -6.90
C ILE A 82 4.67 -5.76 -8.19
N ASN A 83 4.73 -4.43 -8.38
CA ASN A 83 5.27 -3.81 -9.58
C ASN A 83 6.78 -3.56 -9.54
N ARG A 84 7.53 -4.15 -8.59
CA ARG A 84 8.95 -3.84 -8.37
C ARG A 84 9.86 -4.08 -9.58
N HIS A 85 9.46 -4.99 -10.47
CA HIS A 85 10.19 -5.33 -11.70
C HIS A 85 9.67 -4.61 -12.95
N VAL A 86 8.64 -3.76 -12.82
CA VAL A 86 8.07 -3.02 -13.94
C VAL A 86 8.78 -1.68 -14.06
N ALA A 87 9.59 -1.52 -15.11
CA ALA A 87 10.23 -0.25 -15.40
C ALA A 87 9.16 0.84 -15.63
N ARG A 88 9.30 1.95 -14.92
CA ARG A 88 8.40 3.10 -15.09
C ARG A 88 8.87 3.92 -16.29
N VAL A 89 8.55 3.43 -17.47
CA VAL A 89 8.92 4.07 -18.74
C VAL A 89 7.97 5.24 -19.00
N PHE A 90 8.52 6.45 -19.00
CA PHE A 90 7.82 7.61 -19.53
C PHE A 90 7.81 7.51 -21.05
N ASN A 91 6.62 7.38 -21.65
CA ASN A 91 6.47 7.40 -23.11
C ASN A 91 6.16 8.85 -23.55
N PRO A 92 7.14 9.59 -24.12
CA PRO A 92 6.95 10.97 -24.55
C PRO A 92 6.00 11.09 -25.76
N ASP A 93 5.78 10.01 -26.51
CA ASP A 93 4.88 10.00 -27.68
C ASP A 93 3.39 9.95 -27.28
N ARG A 94 3.09 9.59 -26.01
CA ARG A 94 1.74 9.71 -25.48
C ARG A 94 1.41 11.19 -25.28
N LYS A 95 0.72 11.76 -26.27
CA LYS A 95 0.08 13.09 -26.26
C LYS A 95 -1.05 13.25 -25.22
N ASP A 96 -0.96 12.62 -24.05
CA ASP A 96 -1.92 12.83 -22.95
C ASP A 96 -1.52 14.05 -22.09
N THR A 97 -1.03 15.12 -22.72
CA THR A 97 -0.81 16.41 -22.04
C THR A 97 -2.13 17.17 -22.00
N HIS A 98 -3.09 16.68 -21.23
CA HIS A 98 -4.36 17.38 -21.00
C HIS A 98 -4.25 18.47 -19.92
N TRP A 99 -3.04 18.90 -19.56
CA TRP A 99 -2.81 20.07 -18.73
C TRP A 99 -3.22 21.32 -19.51
N GLY A 100 -4.54 21.55 -19.56
CA GLY A 100 -5.15 22.73 -20.15
C GLY A 100 -4.45 23.97 -19.63
N ARG A 101 -4.21 24.93 -20.53
CA ARG A 101 -3.58 26.22 -20.19
C ARG A 101 -4.34 26.88 -19.05
N ARG A 102 -3.89 26.72 -17.81
CA ARG A 102 -4.31 27.58 -16.71
C ARG A 102 -3.60 28.91 -16.89
N LYS A 103 -4.31 29.90 -17.41
CA LYS A 103 -3.95 31.31 -17.23
C LYS A 103 -4.17 31.64 -15.75
N LEU A 104 -3.11 31.64 -14.96
CA LEU A 104 -3.14 32.30 -13.66
C LEU A 104 -2.97 33.79 -13.93
N ALA A 105 -4.07 34.54 -13.95
CA ALA A 105 -4.00 35.98 -13.77
C ALA A 105 -3.48 36.22 -12.35
N ARG A 106 -2.24 36.70 -12.25
CA ARG A 106 -1.66 37.13 -10.99
C ARG A 106 -1.78 38.64 -10.95
N ASP A 107 -2.89 39.13 -10.40
CA ASP A 107 -3.09 40.53 -10.03
C ASP A 107 -4.13 40.65 -8.91
N ARG A 108 -3.65 40.89 -7.69
CA ARG A 108 -3.95 42.12 -6.92
C ARG A 108 -2.93 42.30 -5.80
#